data_AF-A0A2V9M8T3-F1
#
_entry.id   AF-A0A2V9M8T3-F1
#
_cell.length_a   1.000
_cell.length_b   1.000
_cell.length_c   1.000
_cell.angle_alpha   90.00
_cell.angle_beta   90.00
_cell.angle_gamma   90.00
#
_symmetry.space_group_name_H-M   'P 1'
#
loop_
_entity.id
_entity.type
_entity.pdbx_description
1 polymer ?
#
loop_
_entity_poly.entity_id
_entity_poly.type
_entity_poly.pdbx_seq_one_letter_code
_entity_poly.pdbx_strand_id
1 'polypeptide(L)'
;MPYKWKDPGVHLKYEGTSKGDQGQVWDKVLLTFENVGLTPKDRYWAFVNQKTGLMDKWEFILQGGKGPASTFDWLNWQPYSGIMLSTEMKMKKKPMRILFKNLAVSSSTDEKPFTSLEANL
;
A
#
# COMPACT_ATOMS: atom_id res chain seq x y z
N MET A 1 3.38 -1.59 1.86
CA MET A 1 2.10 -2.17 1.41
C MET A 1 2.17 -2.50 -0.07
N PRO A 2 2.93 -3.55 -0.43
CA PRO A 2 2.27 -4.75 -0.96
C PRO A 2 2.40 -6.00 -0.07
N TYR A 3 3.30 -5.97 0.91
CA TYR A 3 3.68 -7.16 1.69
C TYR A 3 2.61 -7.71 2.66
N LYS A 4 1.54 -6.97 2.95
CA LYS A 4 0.45 -7.39 3.84
C LYS A 4 -0.82 -7.85 3.13
N TRP A 5 -0.77 -8.01 1.80
CA TRP A 5 -1.98 -8.32 1.01
C TRP A 5 -2.52 -9.74 1.22
N LYS A 6 -1.72 -10.62 1.83
CA LYS A 6 -2.09 -12.00 2.16
C LYS A 6 -2.36 -12.19 3.65
N ASP A 7 -2.35 -11.10 4.43
CA ASP A 7 -2.66 -11.19 5.85
C ASP A 7 -4.12 -11.64 6.03
N PRO A 8 -4.44 -12.40 7.08
CA PRO A 8 -5.81 -12.79 7.39
C PRO A 8 -6.75 -11.57 7.42
N GLY A 9 -7.95 -11.73 6.84
CA GLY A 9 -8.96 -10.67 6.76
C GLY A 9 -8.79 -9.67 5.61
N VAL A 10 -7.74 -9.80 4.79
CA VAL A 10 -7.60 -9.05 3.53
C VAL A 10 -8.20 -9.84 2.38
N HIS A 11 -9.12 -9.21 1.66
CA HIS A 11 -9.75 -9.77 0.46
C HIS A 11 -9.25 -9.05 -0.78
N LEU A 12 -8.80 -9.83 -1.76
CA LEU A 12 -8.30 -9.34 -3.04
C LEU A 12 -9.27 -9.69 -4.15
N LYS A 13 -9.56 -8.72 -5.01
CA LYS A 13 -10.30 -8.95 -6.26
C LYS A 13 -9.56 -8.32 -7.43
N TYR A 14 -9.24 -9.13 -8.43
CA TYR A 14 -8.73 -8.61 -9.70
C TYR A 14 -9.87 -7.92 -10.47
N GLU A 15 -9.66 -6.66 -10.87
CA GLU A 15 -10.63 -5.85 -11.61
C GLU A 15 -10.20 -5.60 -13.07
N GLY A 16 -9.22 -6.37 -13.56
CA GLY A 16 -8.73 -6.27 -14.93
C GLY A 16 -7.55 -5.32 -15.09
N THR A 17 -7.24 -5.03 -16.35
CA THR A 17 -6.13 -4.18 -16.74
C THR A 17 -6.55 -2.71 -16.87
N SER A 18 -5.68 -1.80 -16.45
CA SER A 18 -5.82 -0.36 -16.63
C SER A 18 -4.62 0.20 -17.39
N LYS A 19 -4.83 1.23 -18.22
CA LYS A 19 -3.76 1.90 -18.96
C LYS A 19 -3.48 3.27 -18.33
N GLY A 20 -2.21 3.59 -18.16
CA GLY A 20 -1.74 4.91 -17.77
C GLY A 20 -1.51 5.82 -18.97
N ASP A 21 -1.46 7.13 -18.71
CA ASP A 21 -1.35 8.17 -19.74
C ASP A 21 -0.02 8.12 -20.51
N GLN A 22 1.02 7.52 -19.94
CA GLN A 22 2.35 7.38 -20.56
C GLN A 22 2.62 5.95 -21.05
N GLY A 23 1.57 5.18 -21.30
CA GLY A 23 1.67 3.82 -21.84
C GLY A 23 1.94 2.74 -20.80
N GLN A 24 1.89 3.06 -19.49
CA GLN A 24 1.91 2.02 -18.47
C GLN A 24 0.69 1.11 -18.60
N VAL A 25 0.88 -0.17 -18.30
CA VAL A 25 -0.19 -1.15 -18.22
C VAL A 25 -0.17 -1.74 -16.82
N TRP A 26 -1.30 -1.65 -16.12
CA TRP A 26 -1.43 -2.07 -14.74
C TRP A 26 -2.46 -3.17 -14.57
N ASP A 27 -2.15 -4.14 -13.72
CA ASP A 27 -3.15 -4.99 -13.08
C ASP A 27 -3.79 -4.21 -11.94
N LYS A 28 -5.11 -4.01 -12.04
CA LYS A 28 -5.90 -3.33 -11.02
C LYS A 28 -6.45 -4.36 -10.03
N VAL A 29 -6.05 -4.24 -8.77
CA VAL A 29 -6.49 -5.12 -7.70
C VAL A 29 -7.24 -4.29 -6.68
N LEU A 30 -8.51 -4.63 -6.43
CA LEU A 30 -9.30 -4.12 -5.31
C LEU A 30 -8.88 -4.85 -4.03
N LEU A 31 -8.67 -4.07 -2.97
CA LEU A 31 -8.44 -4.54 -1.62
C LEU A 31 -9.59 -4.08 -0.72
N THR A 32 -10.19 -5.04 -0.04
CA THR A 32 -11.20 -4.83 1.01
C THR A 32 -10.82 -5.61 2.25
N PHE A 33 -11.35 -5.20 3.40
CA PHE A 33 -10.99 -5.77 4.69
C PHE A 33 -12.25 -6.28 5.39
N GLU A 34 -12.17 -7.47 5.97
CA GLU A 34 -13.24 -8.07 6.77
C GLU A 34 -12.71 -8.44 8.14
N ASN A 35 -13.42 -8.04 9.20
CA ASN A 35 -13.11 -8.37 10.59
C ASN A 35 -11.68 -8.01 11.03
N VAL A 36 -11.04 -7.04 10.36
CA VAL A 36 -9.69 -6.53 10.69
C VAL A 36 -9.64 -5.00 10.66
N GLY A 37 -8.98 -4.43 11.67
CA GLY A 37 -8.81 -2.99 11.81
C GLY A 37 -10.11 -2.23 12.16
N LEU A 38 -10.00 -0.90 12.17
CA LEU A 38 -11.08 0.01 12.58
C LEU A 38 -11.91 0.56 11.39
N THR A 39 -11.58 0.18 10.15
CA THR A 39 -12.12 0.83 8.95
C THR A 39 -12.71 -0.15 7.91
N PRO A 40 -13.74 -0.93 8.28
CA PRO A 40 -14.31 -1.98 7.42
C PRO A 40 -14.98 -1.47 6.14
N LYS A 41 -15.23 -0.16 6.03
CA LYS A 41 -15.86 0.48 4.86
C LYS A 41 -14.86 1.09 3.89
N ASP A 42 -13.57 1.02 4.19
CA ASP A 42 -12.56 1.55 3.29
C ASP A 42 -12.40 0.63 2.08
N ARG A 43 -12.15 1.25 0.92
CA ARG A 43 -11.82 0.54 -0.31
C ARG A 43 -10.54 1.08 -0.87
N TYR A 44 -9.68 0.17 -1.31
CA TYR A 44 -8.38 0.51 -1.85
C TYR A 44 -8.17 -0.19 -3.17
N TRP A 45 -7.47 0.46 -4.09
CA TRP A 45 -7.05 -0.15 -5.35
C TRP A 45 -5.55 0.00 -5.51
N ALA A 46 -4.91 -1.12 -5.77
CA ALA A 46 -3.54 -1.17 -6.20
C ALA A 46 -3.45 -1.29 -7.71
N PHE A 47 -2.50 -0.58 -8.30
CA PHE A 47 -2.19 -0.65 -9.72
C PHE A 47 -0.77 -1.17 -9.87
N VAL A 48 -0.66 -2.46 -10.18
CA VAL A 48 0.61 -3.19 -10.29
C VAL A 48 1.07 -3.15 -11.73
N ASN A 49 2.24 -2.59 -11.99
CA ASN A 49 2.80 -2.47 -13.33
C ASN A 49 3.19 -3.84 -13.88
N GLN A 50 2.59 -4.23 -14.99
CA GLN A 50 2.82 -5.54 -15.60
C GLN A 50 4.26 -5.74 -16.09
N LYS A 51 4.99 -4.65 -16.38
CA LYS A 51 6.39 -4.72 -16.82
C LYS A 51 7.35 -4.91 -15.65
N THR A 52 7.11 -4.24 -14.52
CA THR A 52 8.06 -4.23 -13.40
C THR A 52 7.64 -5.16 -12.25
N GLY A 53 6.38 -5.56 -12.20
CA GLY A 53 5.78 -6.28 -11.05
C GLY A 53 5.63 -5.41 -9.79
N LEU A 54 5.90 -4.11 -9.88
CA LEU A 54 5.84 -3.16 -8.75
C LEU A 54 4.57 -2.32 -8.82
N MET A 55 4.11 -1.86 -7.66
CA MET A 55 2.95 -0.97 -7.60
C MET A 55 3.36 0.46 -7.94
N ASP A 56 2.73 1.05 -8.95
CA ASP A 56 2.98 2.45 -9.34
C ASP A 56 2.00 3.41 -8.66
N LYS A 57 0.79 2.94 -8.35
CA LYS A 57 -0.31 3.80 -7.91
C LYS A 57 -1.19 3.08 -6.90
N TRP A 58 -1.63 3.86 -5.91
CA TRP A 58 -2.57 3.45 -4.88
C TRP A 58 -3.74 4.42 -4.84
N GLU A 59 -4.95 3.91 -5.00
CA GLU A 59 -6.18 4.68 -4.90
C GLU A 59 -6.99 4.24 -3.69
N PHE A 60 -7.71 5.16 -3.06
CA PHE A 60 -8.49 4.85 -1.88
C PHE A 60 -9.72 5.72 -1.72
N ILE A 61 -10.74 5.13 -1.11
CA ILE A 61 -11.95 5.77 -0.63
C ILE A 61 -12.12 5.35 0.84
N LEU A 62 -12.03 6.31 1.75
CA LEU A 62 -12.19 6.04 3.18
C LEU A 62 -13.64 6.14 3.61
N GLN A 63 -13.98 5.42 4.67
CA GLN A 63 -15.23 5.51 5.43
C GLN A 63 -16.50 5.34 4.57
N GLY A 64 -16.41 4.56 3.49
CA GLY A 64 -17.53 4.35 2.58
C GLY A 64 -17.94 5.58 1.76
N GLY A 65 -17.04 6.55 1.59
CA GLY A 65 -17.28 7.71 0.74
C GLY A 65 -17.76 7.35 -0.67
N LYS A 66 -18.48 8.27 -1.31
CA LYS A 66 -19.00 8.10 -2.69
C LYS A 66 -18.30 9.00 -3.71
N GLY A 67 -17.38 9.85 -3.26
CA GLY A 67 -16.61 10.74 -4.13
C GLY A 67 -15.53 10.00 -4.92
N PRO A 68 -14.79 10.72 -5.79
CA PRO A 68 -13.66 10.13 -6.50
C PRO A 68 -12.59 9.64 -5.52
N ALA A 69 -11.93 8.54 -5.87
CA ALA A 69 -10.82 8.03 -5.08
C ALA A 69 -9.70 9.07 -4.96
N SER A 70 -9.10 9.12 -3.78
CA SER A 70 -7.82 9.81 -3.58
C SER A 70 -6.69 8.93 -4.08
N THR A 71 -5.62 9.55 -4.61
CA THR A 71 -4.54 8.82 -5.28
C THR A 71 -3.17 9.21 -4.71
N PHE A 72 -2.37 8.19 -4.41
CA PHE A 72 -0.93 8.29 -4.22
C PHE A 72 -0.20 7.60 -5.37
N ASP A 73 0.84 8.25 -5.88
CA ASP A 73 1.86 7.61 -6.69
C ASP A 73 2.91 6.99 -5.76
N TRP A 74 3.30 5.75 -6.04
CA TRP A 74 4.39 5.04 -5.39
C TRP A 74 5.63 5.20 -6.25
N LEU A 75 6.64 5.86 -5.70
CA LEU A 75 7.81 6.33 -6.42
C LEU A 75 9.09 5.83 -5.75
N ASN A 76 10.19 5.92 -6.50
CA ASN A 76 11.53 5.57 -6.04
C ASN A 76 11.61 4.18 -5.39
N TRP A 77 11.21 3.15 -6.13
CA TRP A 77 11.42 1.77 -5.73
C TRP A 77 12.91 1.41 -5.78
N GLN A 78 13.43 0.87 -4.67
CA GLN A 78 14.83 0.50 -4.53
C GLN A 78 14.95 -0.90 -3.88
N PRO A 79 15.97 -1.68 -4.23
CA PRO A 79 16.23 -2.96 -3.59
C PRO A 79 16.87 -2.78 -2.21
N TYR A 80 16.38 -3.53 -1.23
CA TYR A 80 16.94 -3.61 0.12
C TYR A 80 16.92 -5.06 0.59
N SER A 81 18.09 -5.68 0.75
CA SER A 81 18.24 -7.02 1.34
C SER A 81 17.25 -8.06 0.81
N GLY A 82 17.02 -8.10 -0.51
CA GLY A 82 16.13 -9.06 -1.17
C GLY A 82 14.66 -8.66 -1.31
N ILE A 83 14.26 -7.48 -0.81
CA ILE A 83 12.92 -6.91 -1.04
C ILE A 83 13.00 -5.56 -1.76
N MET A 84 11.93 -5.19 -2.46
CA MET A 84 11.80 -3.87 -3.09
C MET A 84 11.01 -2.95 -2.17
N LEU A 85 11.48 -1.73 -1.93
CA LEU A 85 10.74 -0.75 -1.14
C LEU A 85 10.66 0.57 -1.89
N SER A 86 9.47 1.14 -1.97
CA SER A 86 9.25 2.51 -2.41
C SER A 86 9.60 3.45 -1.26
N THR A 87 10.43 4.45 -1.53
CA THR A 87 10.84 5.43 -0.50
C THR A 87 10.11 6.76 -0.62
N GLU A 88 9.20 6.90 -1.60
CA GLU A 88 8.43 8.11 -1.83
C GLU A 88 6.99 7.77 -2.21
N MET A 89 6.03 8.39 -1.50
CA MET A 89 4.62 8.38 -1.88
C MET A 89 4.13 9.81 -2.03
N LYS A 90 3.58 10.16 -3.20
CA LYS A 90 3.12 11.53 -3.50
C LYS A 90 1.64 11.55 -3.81
N MET A 91 0.88 12.41 -3.14
CA MET A 91 -0.56 12.55 -3.41
C MET A 91 -0.77 13.40 -4.67
N LYS A 92 -1.62 12.95 -5.61
CA LYS A 92 -1.78 13.66 -6.91
C LYS A 92 -2.46 15.03 -6.80
N LYS A 93 -3.44 15.18 -5.91
CA LYS A 93 -4.32 16.37 -5.83
C LYS A 93 -4.07 17.27 -4.62
N LYS A 94 -3.09 16.93 -3.77
CA LYS A 94 -2.75 17.71 -2.57
C LYS A 94 -1.23 17.79 -2.44
N PRO A 95 -0.68 18.86 -1.83
CA PRO A 95 0.76 18.99 -1.60
C PRO A 95 1.22 18.11 -0.42
N MET A 96 0.93 16.81 -0.48
CA MET A 96 1.29 15.83 0.53
C MET A 96 2.25 14.81 -0.07
N ARG A 97 3.34 14.54 0.65
CA ARG A 97 4.32 13.53 0.30
C ARG A 97 4.81 12.83 1.57
N ILE A 98 5.03 11.53 1.47
CA ILE A 98 5.70 10.72 2.50
C ILE A 98 7.06 10.33 1.94
N LEU A 99 8.13 10.57 2.70
CA LEU A 99 9.51 10.32 2.30
C LEU A 99 10.21 9.48 3.37
N PHE A 100 10.83 8.38 2.94
CA PHE A 100 11.68 7.55 3.78
C PHE A 100 13.15 7.86 3.44
N LYS A 101 13.78 8.75 4.21
CA LYS A 101 15.18 9.15 3.98
C LYS A 101 16.19 8.21 4.62
N ASN A 102 15.84 7.68 5.80
CA ASN A 102 16.70 6.80 6.58
C ASN A 102 15.98 5.46 6.71
N LEU A 103 16.32 4.52 5.82
CA LEU A 103 15.72 3.20 5.76
C LEU A 103 16.76 2.16 6.18
N ALA A 104 16.38 1.29 7.11
CA ALA A 104 17.14 0.11 7.48
C ALA A 104 16.24 -1.12 7.34
N VAL A 105 16.78 -2.21 6.82
CA VAL A 105 16.11 -3.49 6.69
C VAL A 105 16.90 -4.51 7.49
N SER A 106 16.24 -5.17 8.43
CA SER A 106 16.81 -6.19 9.30
C SER A 106 15.95 -7.44 9.28
N SER A 107 16.58 -8.61 9.39
CA SER A 107 15.92 -9.90 9.54
C SER A 107 15.57 -10.23 10.99
N SER A 108 15.99 -9.40 11.94
CA SER A 108 15.68 -9.52 13.37
C SER A 108 15.32 -8.17 13.96
N THR A 109 14.41 -8.17 14.93
CA THR A 109 14.05 -6.98 15.70
C THR A 109 14.00 -7.33 17.19
N ASP A 110 14.28 -6.35 18.05
CA ASP A 110 13.89 -6.47 19.46
C ASP A 110 12.36 -6.43 19.52
N GLU A 111 11.75 -7.40 20.21
CA GLU A 111 10.31 -7.53 20.35
C GLU A 111 9.74 -6.60 21.44
N LYS A 112 10.58 -6.14 22.38
CA LYS A 112 10.14 -5.28 23.49
C LYS A 112 9.30 -4.07 23.05
N PRO A 113 9.67 -3.32 21.99
CA PRO A 113 8.88 -2.17 21.54
C PRO A 113 7.50 -2.52 20.97
N PHE A 114 7.23 -3.79 20.66
CA PHE A 114 5.97 -4.26 20.08
C PHE A 114 5.00 -4.88 21.10
N THR A 115 5.36 -4.84 22.39
CA THR A 115 4.49 -5.28 23.49
C THR A 115 3.57 -4.14 23.96
N SER A 116 2.32 -4.45 24.31
CA SER A 116 1.43 -3.46 24.93
C SER A 116 1.85 -3.22 26.39
N LEU A 117 1.73 -1.98 26.86
CA LEU A 117 1.95 -1.63 28.27
C LEU A 117 1.00 -2.39 29.22
N GLU A 118 -0.17 -2.79 28.73
CA GLU A 118 -1.17 -3.54 29.48
C GLU A 118 -0.81 -5.02 29.70
N ALA A 119 0.19 -5.56 28.99
CA ALA A 119 0.61 -6.96 29.14
C ALA A 119 1.54 -7.21 30.36
N ASN A 120 1.86 -6.15 31.13
CA ASN A 120 2.80 -6.19 32.26
C ASN A 120 2.16 -5.79 33.61
N LEU A 121 0.83 -5.80 33.72
CA LEU A 121 0.06 -5.68 34.97
C LEU A 121 -0.61 -7.02 35.27
#